data_AF-A0A3D3PJI8-F1
#
_entry.id   AF-A0A3D3PJI8-F1
#
_cell.length_a   1.000
_cell.length_b   1.000
_cell.length_c   1.000
_cell.angle_alpha   90.00
_cell.angle_beta   90.00
_cell.angle_gamma   90.00
#
_symmetry.space_group_name_H-M   'P 1'
#
loop_
_entity.id
_entity.type
_entity.pdbx_description
1 polymer ?
#
loop_
_entity_poly.entity_id
_entity_poly.type
_entity_poly.pdbx_seq_one_letter_code
_entity_poly.pdbx_strand_id
1 'polypeptide(L)'
;MQRPEAVVVVTIDLWERLATDLITIIGEGGFHSLYSRSMHLVSATLPWMILSHPWQQTDTHFAELKKSLEGRDVEESGEASIALLTTFVDILAQLIGEHLTTSILQSAWGDDAVDIAGKELQ
;
A
#
# COMPACT_ATOMS: atom_id res chain seq x y z
N MET A 1 18.18 -6.10 15.52
CA MET A 1 18.35 -4.87 14.73
C MET A 1 17.55 -5.02 13.45
N GLN A 2 16.29 -4.57 13.46
CA GLN A 2 15.53 -4.43 12.21
C GLN A 2 16.16 -3.28 11.41
N ARG A 3 16.33 -3.51 10.12
CA ARG A 3 16.99 -2.59 9.19
C ARG A 3 15.90 -1.72 8.55
N PRO A 4 15.88 -0.40 8.75
CA PRO A 4 14.86 0.49 8.14
C PRO A 4 14.73 0.29 6.63
N GLU A 5 15.86 0.06 5.95
CA GLU A 5 15.91 -0.20 4.52
C GLU A 5 15.13 -1.46 4.10
N ALA A 6 15.02 -2.46 4.98
CA ALA A 6 14.28 -3.68 4.69
C ALA A 6 12.76 -3.43 4.69
N VAL A 7 12.27 -2.57 5.60
CA VAL A 7 10.84 -2.22 5.64
C VAL A 7 10.45 -1.48 4.36
N VAL A 8 11.24 -0.48 3.95
CA VAL A 8 10.95 0.27 2.73
C VAL A 8 10.95 -0.66 1.50
N VAL A 9 11.95 -1.52 1.35
CA VAL A 9 12.01 -2.45 0.20
C VAL A 9 10.80 -3.39 0.17
N VAL A 10 10.43 -3.96 1.31
CA VAL A 10 9.26 -4.86 1.40
C VAL A 10 7.97 -4.11 1.10
N THR A 11 7.78 -2.90 1.65
CA THR A 11 6.61 -2.07 1.35
C THR A 11 6.46 -1.83 -0.14
N ILE A 12 7.55 -1.47 -0.83
CA ILE A 12 7.52 -1.18 -2.27
C ILE A 12 7.22 -2.44 -3.10
N ASP A 13 7.85 -3.58 -2.79
CA ASP A 13 7.58 -4.86 -3.49
C ASP A 13 6.11 -5.30 -3.34
N LEU A 14 5.52 -5.15 -2.15
CA LEU A 14 4.11 -5.47 -1.92
C LEU A 14 3.19 -4.57 -2.76
N TRP A 15 3.48 -3.27 -2.81
CA TRP A 15 2.71 -2.32 -3.61
C TRP A 15 2.81 -2.58 -5.11
N GLU A 16 4.00 -2.94 -5.63
CA GLU A 16 4.21 -3.28 -7.04
C GLU A 16 3.42 -4.53 -7.45
N ARG A 17 3.41 -5.57 -6.61
CA ARG A 17 2.63 -6.79 -6.84
C ARG A 17 1.12 -6.52 -6.81
N LEU A 18 0.66 -5.78 -5.81
CA LEU A 18 -0.75 -5.42 -5.68
C LEU A 18 -1.22 -4.56 -6.87
N ALA A 19 -0.41 -3.59 -7.29
CA ALA A 19 -0.70 -2.77 -8.46
C ALA A 19 -0.83 -3.62 -9.73
N THR A 20 0.09 -4.57 -9.94
CA THR A 20 0.07 -5.45 -11.12
C THR A 20 -1.27 -6.17 -11.24
N ASP A 21 -1.72 -6.85 -10.18
CA ASP A 21 -2.97 -7.61 -10.20
C ASP A 21 -4.19 -6.69 -10.29
N LEU A 22 -4.25 -5.65 -9.45
CA LEU A 22 -5.42 -4.81 -9.35
C LEU A 22 -5.64 -3.96 -10.61
N ILE A 23 -4.57 -3.53 -11.29
CA ILE A 23 -4.66 -2.83 -12.58
C ILE A 23 -5.33 -3.70 -13.65
N THR A 24 -5.16 -5.03 -13.63
CA THR A 24 -5.84 -5.91 -14.59
C THR A 24 -7.36 -5.97 -14.39
N ILE A 25 -7.84 -5.64 -13.19
CA ILE A 25 -9.25 -5.75 -12.78
C ILE A 25 -9.97 -4.41 -12.93
N ILE A 26 -9.39 -3.33 -12.37
CA ILE A 26 -10.02 -2.00 -12.30
C ILE A 26 -9.39 -0.97 -13.24
N GLY A 27 -8.33 -1.36 -13.98
CA GLY A 27 -7.56 -0.46 -14.83
C GLY A 27 -6.61 0.45 -14.05
N GLU A 28 -5.63 1.02 -14.78
CA GLU A 28 -4.59 1.90 -14.23
C GLU A 28 -5.18 3.15 -13.55
N GLY A 29 -6.14 3.80 -14.21
CA GLY A 29 -6.81 4.98 -13.66
C GLY A 29 -7.61 4.68 -12.38
N GLY A 30 -8.19 3.49 -12.28
CA GLY A 30 -8.90 3.03 -11.08
C GLY A 30 -7.94 2.83 -9.91
N PHE A 31 -6.84 2.10 -10.16
CA PHE A 31 -5.78 1.89 -9.18
C PHE A 31 -5.20 3.23 -8.68
N HIS A 32 -4.86 4.13 -9.60
CA HIS A 32 -4.28 5.41 -9.25
C HIS A 32 -5.24 6.28 -8.43
N SER A 33 -6.52 6.33 -8.80
CA SER A 33 -7.53 7.09 -8.05
C SER A 33 -7.66 6.57 -6.62
N LEU A 34 -7.65 5.24 -6.46
CA LEU A 34 -7.71 4.59 -5.15
C LEU A 34 -6.46 4.88 -4.32
N TYR A 35 -5.27 4.69 -4.89
CA TYR A 35 -4.01 4.95 -4.23
C TYR A 35 -3.88 6.43 -3.80
N SER A 36 -4.24 7.37 -4.68
CA SER A 36 -4.24 8.79 -4.37
C SER A 36 -5.21 9.13 -3.24
N ARG A 37 -6.40 8.52 -3.22
CA ARG A 37 -7.38 8.70 -2.14
C ARG A 37 -6.83 8.19 -0.80
N SER A 38 -6.18 7.03 -0.80
CA SER A 38 -5.56 6.44 0.40
C SER A 38 -4.43 7.33 0.93
N MET A 39 -3.53 7.78 0.05
CA MET A 39 -2.45 8.70 0.42
C MET A 39 -2.99 10.01 1.00
N HIS A 40 -4.04 10.58 0.40
CA HIS A 40 -4.65 11.79 0.91
C HIS A 40 -5.20 11.61 2.34
N LEU A 41 -5.87 10.47 2.60
CA LEU A 41 -6.41 10.18 3.93
C LEU A 41 -5.31 9.94 4.96
N VAL A 42 -4.27 9.18 4.63
CA VAL A 42 -3.16 8.95 5.56
C VAL A 42 -2.33 10.20 5.76
N SER A 43 -2.18 11.07 4.76
CA SER A 43 -1.47 12.34 4.94
C SER A 43 -2.16 13.28 5.95
N ALA A 44 -3.46 13.09 6.22
CA ALA A 44 -4.15 13.85 7.24
C ALA A 44 -3.72 13.46 8.67
N THR A 45 -3.27 12.21 8.88
CA THR A 45 -2.75 11.71 10.17
C THR A 45 -1.23 11.74 10.24
N LEU A 46 -0.56 11.54 9.10
CA LEU A 46 0.90 11.55 8.93
C LEU A 46 1.29 12.61 7.88
N PRO A 47 1.35 13.91 8.23
CA PRO A 47 1.57 15.00 7.27
C PRO A 47 2.87 14.92 6.47
N TRP A 48 3.84 14.14 6.92
CA TRP A 48 5.10 13.92 6.23
C TRP A 48 5.00 12.94 5.05
N MET A 49 3.89 12.21 4.92
CA MET A 49 3.60 11.29 3.81
C MET A 49 3.04 11.99 2.56
N ILE A 50 2.97 13.32 2.53
CA ILE A 50 2.45 14.05 1.38
C ILE A 50 3.36 13.82 0.16
N LEU A 51 2.81 13.22 -0.89
CA LEU A 51 3.49 13.09 -2.17
C LEU A 51 3.61 14.47 -2.79
N SER A 52 4.86 14.87 -3.08
CA SER A 52 5.15 16.22 -3.56
C SER A 52 4.67 16.44 -4.99
N HIS A 53 4.48 15.38 -5.78
CA HIS A 53 4.12 15.46 -7.20
C HIS A 53 2.92 14.55 -7.53
N PRO A 54 2.01 14.99 -8.42
CA PRO A 54 1.02 14.10 -9.00
C PRO A 54 1.73 12.97 -9.75
N TRP A 55 1.25 11.74 -9.59
CA TRP A 55 1.81 10.57 -10.25
C TRP A 55 1.98 10.81 -11.74
N GLN A 56 3.21 10.62 -12.22
CA GLN A 56 3.54 10.63 -13.64
C GLN A 56 3.64 9.18 -14.10
N GLN A 57 2.97 8.83 -15.21
CA GLN A 57 2.93 7.47 -15.78
C GLN A 57 4.31 6.89 -16.15
N THR A 58 5.38 7.69 -16.08
CA THR A 58 6.74 7.32 -16.46
C THR A 58 7.69 7.14 -15.28
N ASP A 59 7.29 7.53 -14.06
CA ASP A 59 8.10 7.29 -12.88
C ASP A 59 7.83 5.88 -12.35
N THR A 60 8.88 5.21 -11.89
CA THR A 60 8.76 3.97 -11.10
C THR A 60 7.66 4.18 -10.06
N HIS A 61 6.54 3.47 -10.22
CA HIS A 61 5.23 3.79 -9.65
C HIS A 61 5.31 4.25 -8.18
N PHE A 62 6.17 3.65 -7.36
CA PHE A 62 6.27 3.96 -5.94
C PHE A 62 7.54 4.71 -5.50
N ALA A 63 8.27 5.39 -6.40
CA ALA A 63 9.50 6.11 -6.04
C ALA A 63 9.28 7.22 -5.00
N GLU A 64 8.19 7.98 -5.10
CA GLU A 64 7.90 9.03 -4.12
C GLU A 64 7.49 8.46 -2.76
N LEU A 65 6.78 7.33 -2.75
CA LEU A 65 6.50 6.59 -1.51
C LEU A 65 7.81 6.12 -0.89
N LYS A 66 8.67 5.47 -1.68
CA LYS A 66 9.99 5.01 -1.24
C LYS A 66 10.79 6.15 -0.61
N LYS A 67 10.88 7.28 -1.29
CA LYS A 67 11.57 8.48 -0.80
C LYS A 67 10.98 9.06 0.48
N SER A 68 9.65 9.01 0.66
CA SER A 68 9.01 9.47 1.89
C SER A 68 9.33 8.62 3.12
N LEU A 69 9.56 7.31 2.89
CA LEU A 69 9.93 6.34 3.91
C LEU A 69 11.45 6.31 4.15
N GLU A 70 12.25 6.51 3.09
CA GLU A 70 13.71 6.62 3.19
C GLU A 70 14.12 7.83 4.06
N GLY A 71 14.78 7.54 5.18
CA GLY A 71 15.19 8.56 6.16
C GLY A 71 14.34 8.61 7.42
N ARG A 72 13.28 7.80 7.49
CA ARG A 72 12.54 7.51 8.74
C ARG A 72 13.16 6.34 9.47
N ASP A 73 12.84 6.22 10.76
CA ASP A 73 13.19 5.00 11.50
C ASP A 73 12.27 3.82 11.12
N VAL A 74 12.59 2.63 11.64
CA VAL A 74 11.86 1.39 11.34
C VAL A 74 10.40 1.48 11.77
N GLU A 75 10.14 2.11 12.92
CA GLU A 75 8.82 2.18 13.54
C GLU A 75 7.94 3.14 12.76
N GLU A 76 8.42 4.34 12.48
CA GLU A 76 7.72 5.34 11.65
C GLU A 76 7.45 4.80 10.23
N SER A 77 8.43 4.13 9.61
CA SER A 77 8.26 3.54 8.27
C SER A 77 7.23 2.42 8.27
N GLY A 78 7.26 1.57 9.30
CA GLY A 78 6.34 0.46 9.48
C GLY A 78 4.91 0.93 9.70
N GLU A 79 4.72 1.85 10.65
CA GLU A 79 3.41 2.43 10.96
C GLU A 79 2.79 3.08 9.73
N ALA A 80 3.56 3.89 9.00
CA ALA A 80 3.07 4.55 7.80
C ALA A 80 2.72 3.57 6.68
N SER A 81 3.52 2.53 6.49
CA SER A 81 3.26 1.48 5.51
C SER A 81 1.97 0.71 5.82
N ILE A 82 1.77 0.35 7.10
CA ILE A 82 0.57 -0.32 7.58
C ILE A 82 -0.64 0.59 7.42
N ALA A 83 -0.56 1.84 7.89
CA ALA A 83 -1.67 2.80 7.82
C ALA A 83 -2.13 3.03 6.38
N LEU A 84 -1.19 3.19 5.44
CA LEU A 84 -1.51 3.35 4.02
C LEU A 84 -2.19 2.11 3.45
N LEU A 85 -1.64 0.94 3.74
CA LEU A 85 -2.19 -0.29 3.21
C LEU A 85 -3.58 -0.60 3.77
N THR A 86 -3.78 -0.47 5.08
CA THR A 86 -5.09 -0.64 5.71
C THR A 86 -6.12 0.32 5.10
N THR A 87 -5.77 1.61 4.98
CA THR A 87 -6.67 2.60 4.36
C THR A 87 -7.03 2.23 2.92
N PHE A 88 -6.08 1.72 2.14
CA PHE A 88 -6.32 1.27 0.78
C PHE A 88 -7.24 0.06 0.70
N VAL A 89 -6.98 -0.96 1.52
CA VAL A 89 -7.79 -2.18 1.60
C VAL A 89 -9.22 -1.86 2.05
N ASP A 90 -9.38 -0.96 3.03
CA ASP A 90 -10.70 -0.55 3.51
C ASP A 90 -11.51 0.14 2.41
N ILE A 91 -10.91 1.07 1.67
CA ILE A 91 -11.60 1.74 0.55
C ILE A 91 -11.91 0.73 -0.56
N LEU A 92 -10.98 -0.18 -0.86
CA LEU A 92 -11.21 -1.24 -1.86
C LEU A 92 -12.40 -2.12 -1.44
N ALA A 93 -12.43 -2.59 -0.20
CA ALA A 93 -13.51 -3.39 0.37
C ALA A 93 -14.86 -2.66 0.33
N GLN A 94 -14.87 -1.35 0.60
CA GLN A 94 -16.08 -0.53 0.48
C GLN A 94 -16.58 -0.41 -0.97
N LEU A 95 -15.69 -0.46 -1.97
CA LEU A 95 -16.05 -0.31 -3.37
C LEU A 95 -16.48 -1.61 -4.03
N ILE A 96 -15.79 -2.72 -3.75
CA ILE A 96 -15.99 -4.00 -4.46
C ILE A 96 -16.40 -5.16 -3.56
N GLY A 97 -16.49 -4.94 -2.25
CA GLY A 97 -16.81 -5.93 -1.24
C GLY A 97 -15.58 -6.64 -0.67
N GLU A 98 -15.70 -7.13 0.57
CA GLU A 98 -14.64 -7.80 1.31
C GLU A 98 -14.14 -9.06 0.62
N HIS A 99 -15.04 -9.92 0.14
CA HIS A 99 -14.66 -11.19 -0.48
C HIS A 99 -13.75 -11.00 -1.69
N LEU A 100 -14.08 -10.05 -2.58
CA LEU A 100 -13.27 -9.78 -3.76
C LEU A 100 -11.94 -9.12 -3.38
N THR A 101 -11.96 -8.24 -2.38
CA THR A 101 -10.75 -7.62 -1.82
C THR A 101 -9.78 -8.67 -1.30
N THR A 102 -10.24 -9.59 -0.45
CA THR A 102 -9.41 -10.68 0.07
C THR A 102 -8.86 -11.57 -1.04
N SER A 103 -9.69 -11.92 -2.03
CA SER A 103 -9.24 -12.74 -3.17
C SER A 103 -8.13 -12.06 -3.99
N ILE A 104 -8.18 -10.74 -4.14
CA ILE A 104 -7.13 -9.98 -4.86
C ILE A 104 -5.85 -9.93 -4.04
N LEU A 105 -5.94 -9.67 -2.73
CA LEU A 105 -4.77 -9.67 -1.85
C LEU A 105 -4.07 -11.05 -1.82
N GLN A 106 -4.86 -12.13 -1.76
CA GLN A 106 -4.34 -13.50 -1.84
C GLN A 106 -3.67 -13.79 -3.18
N SER A 107 -4.22 -13.30 -4.30
CA SER A 107 -3.60 -13.41 -5.62
C SER A 107 -2.25 -12.69 -5.67
N ALA A 108 -2.21 -11.45 -5.18
CA ALA A 108 -1.04 -10.58 -5.32
C ALA A 108 0.14 -11.01 -4.42
N TRP A 109 -0.15 -11.52 -3.21
CA TRP A 109 0.89 -11.79 -2.20
C TRP A 109 1.00 -13.26 -1.78
N GLY A 110 0.08 -14.12 -2.22
CA GLY A 110 0.03 -15.52 -1.82
C GLY A 110 -0.71 -15.76 -0.50
N ASP A 111 -1.12 -17.02 -0.29
CA ASP A 111 -1.99 -17.43 0.83
C ASP A 111 -1.34 -17.22 2.21
N ASP A 112 -0.01 -17.32 2.29
CA ASP A 112 0.76 -17.15 3.54
C ASP A 112 0.80 -15.70 4.05
N ALA A 113 0.61 -14.70 3.17
CA ALA A 113 0.70 -13.28 3.52
C ALA A 113 -0.60 -12.73 4.14
N VAL A 114 -1.75 -13.34 3.82
CA VAL A 114 -3.08 -12.88 4.26
C VAL A 114 -3.49 -13.56 5.57
N ASP A 115 -3.03 -14.79 5.82
CA ASP A 115 -3.34 -15.58 7.02
C ASP A 115 -2.70 -15.02 8.32
N ILE A 116 -1.64 -14.21 8.21
CA ILE A 116 -1.01 -13.54 9.37
C ILE A 116 -1.94 -12.49 9.99
N ALA A 117 -2.76 -11.81 9.19
CA ALA A 117 -3.72 -10.81 9.68
C ALA A 117 -4.98 -11.46 10.30
N GLY A 118 -5.30 -12.70 9.93
CA GLY A 118 -6.45 -13.44 10.46
C GLY A 118 -6.20 -14.11 11.81
N LYS A 119 -4.94 -14.39 12.16
CA LYS A 119 -4.57 -15.15 13.37
C LYS A 119 -4.40 -14.31 14.64
N GLU A 120 -4.35 -12.98 14.56
CA GLU A 120 -4.28 -12.10 15.74
C GLU A 120 -5.66 -11.85 16.39
N LEU A 121 -6.73 -12.46 15.88
CA LEU A 121 -8.10 -12.35 16.42
C LEU A 121 -8.69 -13.68 16.94
N GLN A 122 -7.85 -14.69 17.24
CA GLN A 122 -8.30 -15.94 17.87
C GLN A 122 -7.67 -16.21 19.24
#